data_AF-A0A7S0B6Q9-F1
#
_entry.id   AF-A0A7S0B6Q9-F1
#
_cell.length_a   1.000
_cell.length_b   1.000
_cell.length_c   1.000
_cell.angle_alpha   90.00
_cell.angle_beta   90.00
_cell.angle_gamma   90.00
#
_symmetry.space_group_name_H-M   'P 1'
#
loop_
_entity.id
_entity.type
_entity.pdbx_description
1 polymer ?
#
loop_
_entity_poly.entity_id
_entity_poly.type
_entity_poly.pdbx_seq_one_letter_code
_entity_poly.pdbx_strand_id
1 'polypeptide(L)'
;GQHPAGCARCLLESSGGPVGASKYEAVVEGHPDPLGESPSASRRKAFLSCWFLLLFIGPACGGALLLLQELLSPSVLRVSPSDKQTVQDIFFGRSSWVVYCVNKRTAGGEHLRVLAKAAAELRPHGVRVAEVHCWTHLPTRKGPQTLASRFGLRDRPPAAIFSRGKGKPQPLSALELSVDGLVRQALALLRQRAASRDSGPAPTPPGRPRGRREHVGRRPVAEEEAGAPEEGPRREPKAE
;
A
#
# COMPACT_ATOMS: atom_id res chain seq x y z
N GLY A 1 -33.21 0.04 -8.77
CA GLY A 1 -32.79 0.98 -9.84
C GLY A 1 -31.97 0.21 -10.84
N GLN A 2 -32.60 -0.12 -11.97
CA GLN A 2 -31.99 -0.78 -13.13
C GLN A 2 -31.01 0.18 -13.81
N HIS A 3 -29.85 -0.32 -14.25
CA HIS A 3 -29.09 0.10 -15.44
C HIS A 3 -27.85 -0.82 -15.60
N PRO A 4 -27.29 -0.97 -16.82
CA PRO A 4 -27.29 -2.26 -17.51
C PRO A 4 -25.90 -2.88 -17.71
N ALA A 5 -25.92 -4.18 -18.01
CA ALA A 5 -24.81 -4.93 -18.58
C ALA A 5 -24.39 -4.32 -19.93
N GLY A 6 -23.22 -3.71 -19.96
CA GLY A 6 -22.59 -3.19 -21.18
C GLY A 6 -21.66 -4.21 -21.80
N CYS A 7 -22.10 -4.78 -22.92
CA CYS A 7 -21.28 -5.45 -23.93
C CYS A 7 -20.13 -4.54 -24.39
N ALA A 8 -18.91 -5.10 -24.47
CA ALA A 8 -17.85 -4.59 -25.34
C ALA A 8 -17.07 -5.78 -25.91
N ARG A 9 -17.70 -6.41 -26.89
CA ARG A 9 -17.11 -7.37 -27.82
C ARG A 9 -16.76 -6.56 -29.08
N CYS A 10 -15.50 -6.17 -29.24
CA CYS A 10 -14.94 -5.61 -30.48
C CYS A 10 -13.60 -6.32 -30.71
N LEU A 11 -13.57 -7.31 -31.62
CA LEU A 11 -13.12 -7.14 -33.01
C LEU A 11 -11.61 -6.89 -33.09
N LEU A 12 -10.86 -7.98 -33.31
CA LEU A 12 -9.63 -7.96 -34.11
C LEU A 12 -9.58 -9.23 -34.94
N GLU A 13 -10.48 -9.24 -35.91
CA GLU A 13 -10.43 -10.02 -37.13
C GLU A 13 -9.42 -9.32 -38.04
N SER A 14 -8.24 -9.92 -38.21
CA SER A 14 -7.27 -9.48 -39.22
C SER A 14 -7.07 -10.63 -40.20
N SER A 15 -8.00 -10.71 -41.13
CA SER A 15 -7.89 -11.44 -42.39
C SER A 15 -6.79 -10.79 -43.24
N GLY A 16 -5.86 -11.61 -43.73
CA GLY A 16 -4.74 -11.16 -44.54
C GLY A 16 -4.04 -12.34 -45.20
N GLY A 17 -4.74 -13.04 -46.09
CA GLY A 17 -4.09 -13.87 -47.12
C GLY A 17 -3.50 -12.98 -48.21
N PRO A 18 -2.49 -13.49 -48.93
CA PRO A 18 -2.73 -13.61 -50.37
C PRO A 18 -2.38 -14.98 -50.94
N VAL A 19 -3.28 -15.40 -51.80
CA VAL A 19 -3.17 -16.39 -52.86
C VAL A 19 -2.05 -15.99 -53.82
N GLY A 20 -1.20 -16.94 -54.21
CA GLY A 20 -0.16 -16.72 -55.20
C GLY A 20 0.67 -17.96 -55.47
N ALA A 21 0.02 -19.02 -55.98
CA ALA A 21 0.72 -20.15 -56.57
C ALA A 21 1.49 -19.67 -57.82
N SER A 22 2.82 -19.77 -57.79
CA SER A 22 3.64 -19.59 -58.99
C SER A 22 4.61 -20.76 -59.08
N LYS A 23 4.29 -21.63 -60.02
CA LYS A 23 5.02 -22.83 -60.41
C LYS A 23 5.96 -22.43 -61.54
N TYR A 24 7.26 -22.36 -61.26
CA TYR A 24 8.29 -22.41 -62.28
C TYR A 24 9.34 -23.41 -61.82
N GLU A 25 9.27 -24.62 -62.39
CA GLU A 25 10.39 -25.55 -62.46
C GLU A 25 11.37 -24.99 -63.48
N ALA A 26 12.50 -24.48 -63.01
CA ALA A 26 13.71 -24.34 -63.81
C ALA A 26 14.76 -25.24 -63.16
N VAL A 27 14.99 -26.39 -63.79
CA VAL A 27 16.10 -27.29 -63.49
C VAL A 27 17.37 -26.59 -63.96
N VAL A 28 18.14 -26.06 -63.02
CA VAL A 28 19.52 -25.58 -63.25
C VAL A 28 20.44 -26.59 -62.58
N GLU A 29 21.06 -27.42 -63.41
CA GLU A 29 22.14 -28.32 -63.02
C GLU A 29 23.40 -27.50 -62.66
N GLY A 30 23.95 -27.80 -61.47
CA GLY A 30 25.40 -27.94 -61.33
C GLY A 30 26.20 -26.69 -60.97
N HIS A 31 25.97 -26.12 -59.79
CA HIS A 31 27.05 -25.49 -59.02
C HIS A 31 27.12 -26.16 -57.64
N PRO A 32 28.28 -26.72 -57.23
CA PRO A 32 28.42 -27.30 -55.89
C PRO A 32 28.27 -26.17 -54.85
N ASP A 33 27.11 -26.12 -54.18
CA ASP A 33 26.80 -25.12 -53.16
C ASP A 33 27.78 -25.23 -51.98
N PRO A 34 28.61 -24.21 -51.69
CA PRO A 34 29.48 -24.19 -50.50
C PRO A 34 28.69 -23.97 -49.19
N LEU A 35 27.38 -24.19 -49.22
CA LEU A 35 26.41 -23.88 -48.17
C LEU A 35 25.69 -25.13 -47.64
N GLY A 36 26.40 -26.27 -47.60
CA GLY A 36 26.00 -27.43 -46.80
C GLY A 36 26.14 -27.17 -45.28
N GLU A 37 25.64 -26.05 -44.78
CA GLU A 37 25.53 -25.83 -43.34
C GLU A 37 24.43 -26.74 -42.80
N SER A 38 24.83 -27.75 -42.01
CA SER A 38 23.87 -28.66 -41.41
C SER A 38 22.88 -27.89 -40.52
N PRO A 39 21.57 -28.18 -40.59
CA PRO A 39 20.53 -27.41 -39.90
C PRO A 39 20.71 -27.39 -38.37
N SER A 40 21.49 -28.31 -37.81
CA SER A 40 21.82 -28.38 -36.38
C SER A 40 22.86 -27.34 -35.94
N ALA A 41 23.78 -26.93 -36.82
CA ALA A 41 24.76 -25.89 -36.53
C ALA A 41 24.11 -24.50 -36.50
N SER A 42 23.17 -24.24 -37.41
CA SER A 42 22.42 -22.97 -37.49
C SER A 42 21.57 -22.71 -36.23
N ARG A 43 20.88 -23.74 -35.70
CA ARG A 43 20.09 -23.60 -34.46
C ARG A 43 20.93 -23.22 -33.25
N ARG A 44 22.14 -23.78 -33.10
CA ARG A 44 23.04 -23.45 -31.97
C ARG A 44 23.52 -22.00 -32.04
N LYS A 45 23.90 -21.54 -33.24
CA LYS A 45 24.30 -20.14 -33.46
C LYS A 45 23.14 -19.18 -33.19
N ALA A 46 21.94 -19.49 -33.67
CA ALA A 46 20.74 -18.70 -33.41
C ALA A 46 20.39 -18.65 -31.92
N PHE A 47 20.51 -19.77 -31.21
CA PHE A 47 20.27 -19.83 -29.77
C PHE A 47 21.27 -18.99 -28.97
N LEU A 48 22.57 -19.11 -29.27
CA LEU A 48 23.62 -18.30 -28.62
C LEU A 48 23.43 -16.82 -28.93
N SER A 49 23.19 -16.46 -30.18
CA SER A 49 22.94 -15.08 -30.61
C SER A 49 21.73 -14.47 -29.87
N CYS A 50 20.62 -15.21 -29.79
CA CYS A 50 19.44 -14.80 -29.04
C CYS A 50 19.73 -14.61 -27.54
N TRP A 51 20.52 -15.51 -26.94
CA TRP A 51 20.88 -15.41 -25.53
C TRP A 51 21.78 -14.19 -25.24
N PHE A 52 22.75 -13.92 -26.11
CA PHE A 52 23.55 -12.68 -26.03
C PHE A 52 22.66 -11.45 -26.18
N LEU A 53 21.71 -11.45 -27.12
CA LEU A 53 20.76 -10.36 -27.31
C LEU A 53 19.92 -10.12 -26.04
N LEU A 54 19.46 -11.19 -25.38
CA LEU A 54 18.74 -11.11 -24.11
C LEU A 54 19.62 -10.62 -22.96
N LEU A 55 20.92 -10.93 -22.93
CA LEU A 55 21.84 -10.42 -21.92
C LEU A 55 22.08 -8.92 -22.05
N PHE A 56 22.12 -8.38 -23.27
CA PHE A 56 22.27 -6.95 -23.52
C PHE A 56 20.96 -6.17 -23.36
N ILE A 57 19.84 -6.70 -23.86
CA ILE A 57 18.54 -6.01 -23.83
C ILE A 57 17.81 -6.21 -22.50
N GLY A 58 18.02 -7.35 -21.84
CA GLY A 58 17.36 -7.75 -20.60
C GLY A 58 17.43 -6.68 -19.50
N PRO A 59 18.61 -6.11 -19.17
CA PRO A 59 18.72 -5.06 -18.17
C PRO A 59 17.93 -3.80 -18.52
N ALA A 60 17.92 -3.38 -19.80
CA ALA A 60 17.17 -2.21 -20.24
C ALA A 60 15.65 -2.45 -20.15
N CYS A 61 15.17 -3.62 -20.59
CA CYS A 61 13.77 -4.01 -20.44
C CYS A 61 13.37 -4.15 -18.97
N GLY A 62 14.23 -4.71 -18.12
CA GLY A 62 14.01 -4.83 -16.68
C GLY A 62 13.86 -3.46 -16.01
N GLY A 63 14.76 -2.51 -16.32
CA GLY A 63 14.65 -1.13 -15.84
C GLY A 63 13.37 -0.44 -16.30
N ALA A 64 13.00 -0.60 -17.57
CA ALA A 64 11.75 -0.05 -18.11
C ALA A 64 10.51 -0.63 -17.42
N LEU A 65 10.49 -1.95 -17.14
CA LEU A 65 9.39 -2.60 -16.42
C LEU A 65 9.30 -2.13 -14.96
N LEU A 66 10.42 -1.92 -14.27
CA LEU A 66 10.43 -1.38 -12.91
C LEU A 66 9.91 0.06 -12.87
N LEU A 67 10.32 0.90 -13.83
CA LEU A 67 9.82 2.27 -13.97
C LEU A 67 8.32 2.27 -14.30
N LEU A 68 7.87 1.38 -15.19
CA LEU A 68 6.47 1.24 -15.53
C LEU A 68 5.65 0.77 -14.33
N GLN A 69 6.17 -0.16 -13.53
CA GLN A 69 5.52 -0.62 -12.30
C GLN A 69 5.41 0.49 -11.25
N GLU A 70 6.45 1.32 -11.08
CA GLU A 70 6.40 2.54 -10.26
C GLU A 70 5.35 3.54 -10.77
N LEU A 71 5.21 3.68 -12.09
CA LEU A 71 4.23 4.56 -12.71
C LEU A 71 2.79 4.06 -12.55
N LEU A 72 2.60 2.74 -12.67
CA LEU A 72 1.30 2.07 -12.56
C LEU A 72 0.86 1.86 -11.11
N SER A 73 1.78 1.98 -10.15
CA SER A 73 1.45 1.85 -8.74
C SER A 73 0.50 2.97 -8.31
N PRO A 74 -0.70 2.64 -7.79
CA PRO A 74 -1.70 3.65 -7.46
C PRO A 74 -1.11 4.62 -6.42
N SER A 75 -1.21 5.93 -6.71
CA SER A 75 -0.66 6.96 -5.82
C SER A 75 -1.29 6.91 -4.42
N VAL A 76 -2.55 6.49 -4.34
CA VAL A 76 -3.27 6.29 -3.08
C VAL A 76 -3.60 4.81 -2.93
N LEU A 77 -3.04 4.16 -1.91
CA LEU A 77 -3.35 2.78 -1.59
C LEU A 77 -4.70 2.69 -0.86
N ARG A 78 -5.69 2.05 -1.48
CA ARG A 78 -7.00 1.84 -0.86
C ARG A 78 -7.00 0.51 -0.13
N VAL A 79 -7.10 0.54 1.20
CA VAL A 79 -6.96 -0.65 2.03
C VAL A 79 -8.33 -1.17 2.42
N SER A 80 -8.59 -2.42 2.04
CA SER A 80 -9.80 -3.12 2.44
C SER A 80 -9.84 -3.32 3.96
N PRO A 81 -11.01 -3.21 4.63
CA PRO A 81 -11.12 -3.46 6.07
C PRO A 81 -10.75 -4.89 6.46
N SER A 82 -10.75 -5.84 5.52
CA SER A 82 -10.36 -7.24 5.78
C SER A 82 -8.84 -7.46 5.73
N ASP A 83 -8.08 -6.52 5.15
CA ASP A 83 -6.65 -6.68 4.94
C ASP A 83 -5.83 -6.23 6.15
N LYS A 84 -5.77 -7.12 7.14
CA LYS A 84 -5.03 -6.89 8.38
C LYS A 84 -3.52 -6.73 8.16
N GLN A 85 -2.96 -7.41 7.16
CA GLN A 85 -1.53 -7.39 6.90
C GLN A 85 -1.10 -6.02 6.38
N THR A 86 -1.83 -5.47 5.42
CA THR A 86 -1.55 -4.13 4.87
C THR A 86 -1.76 -3.05 5.93
N VAL A 87 -2.83 -3.12 6.74
CA VAL A 87 -3.04 -2.19 7.86
C VAL A 87 -1.87 -2.29 8.86
N GLN A 88 -1.40 -3.51 9.15
CA GLN A 88 -0.27 -3.71 10.04
C GLN A 88 1.02 -3.11 9.47
N ASP A 89 1.30 -3.26 8.17
CA ASP A 89 2.47 -2.66 7.53
C ASP A 89 2.41 -1.11 7.53
N ILE A 90 1.23 -0.53 7.31
CA ILE A 90 1.05 0.92 7.31
C ILE A 90 1.34 1.55 8.68
N PHE A 91 0.85 0.92 9.76
CA PHE A 91 1.00 1.47 11.11
C PHE A 91 2.25 0.98 11.85
N PHE A 92 2.73 -0.23 11.55
CA PHE A 92 3.82 -0.92 12.26
C PHE A 92 5.04 -1.24 11.38
N GLY A 93 5.01 -0.89 10.10
CA GLY A 93 6.10 -1.14 9.15
C GLY A 93 7.30 -0.21 9.32
N ARG A 94 8.07 -0.05 8.25
CA ARG A 94 9.25 0.85 8.23
C ARG A 94 9.01 2.13 7.44
N SER A 95 7.98 2.15 6.61
CA SER A 95 7.65 3.23 5.69
C SER A 95 6.85 4.33 6.40
N SER A 96 6.97 5.56 5.89
CA SER A 96 6.14 6.67 6.35
C SER A 96 4.87 6.75 5.50
N TRP A 97 3.74 6.91 6.17
CA TRP A 97 2.41 6.89 5.56
C TRP A 97 1.58 8.08 6.04
N VAL A 98 0.92 8.76 5.11
CA VAL A 98 -0.24 9.59 5.42
C VAL A 98 -1.48 8.72 5.24
N VAL A 99 -2.17 8.47 6.34
CA VAL A 99 -3.37 7.63 6.38
C VAL A 99 -4.58 8.54 6.47
N TYR A 100 -5.44 8.46 5.47
CA TYR A 100 -6.74 9.09 5.45
C TYR A 100 -7.80 8.11 5.93
N CYS A 101 -8.33 8.36 7.12
CA CYS A 101 -9.34 7.54 7.74
C CYS A 101 -10.74 7.88 7.18
N VAL A 102 -11.38 6.87 6.58
CA VAL A 102 -12.73 6.96 6.02
C VAL A 102 -13.71 6.05 6.75
N ASN A 103 -15.00 6.29 6.53
CA ASN A 103 -16.07 5.37 6.89
C ASN A 103 -16.71 4.78 5.61
N LYS A 104 -17.70 3.90 5.76
CA LYS A 104 -18.39 3.29 4.61
C LYS A 104 -19.10 4.30 3.70
N ARG A 105 -19.45 5.49 4.21
CA ARG A 105 -20.17 6.55 3.48
C ARG A 105 -19.23 7.48 2.72
N THR A 106 -18.05 7.73 3.26
CA THR A 106 -17.07 8.67 2.70
C THR A 106 -16.03 7.99 1.80
N ALA A 107 -15.96 6.66 1.82
CA ALA A 107 -14.98 5.92 1.03
C ALA A 107 -15.13 6.18 -0.48
N GLY A 108 -14.01 6.48 -1.14
CA GLY A 108 -13.98 6.77 -2.59
C GLY A 108 -14.63 8.07 -3.04
N GLY A 109 -14.93 8.99 -2.12
CA GLY A 109 -15.45 10.33 -2.45
C GLY A 109 -14.42 11.27 -3.09
N GLU A 110 -14.78 12.55 -3.20
CA GLU A 110 -13.97 13.60 -3.87
C GLU A 110 -12.57 13.80 -3.27
N HIS A 111 -12.41 13.51 -1.98
CA HIS A 111 -11.15 13.58 -1.27
C HIS A 111 -10.03 12.72 -1.91
N LEU A 112 -10.38 11.68 -2.68
CA LEU A 112 -9.41 10.84 -3.36
C LEU A 112 -8.55 11.64 -4.35
N ARG A 113 -9.13 12.64 -5.03
CA ARG A 113 -8.39 13.53 -5.96
C ARG A 113 -7.36 14.38 -5.22
N VAL A 114 -7.74 14.87 -4.04
CA VAL A 114 -6.85 15.65 -3.17
C VAL A 114 -5.72 14.78 -2.64
N LEU A 115 -6.03 13.57 -2.17
CA LEU A 115 -5.03 12.60 -1.71
C LEU A 115 -4.08 12.17 -2.84
N ALA A 116 -4.58 11.98 -4.06
CA ALA A 116 -3.75 11.59 -5.20
C ALA A 116 -2.73 12.68 -5.57
N LYS A 117 -3.14 13.95 -5.55
CA LYS A 117 -2.23 15.09 -5.74
C LYS A 117 -1.20 15.18 -4.62
N ALA A 118 -1.65 15.11 -3.37
CA ALA A 118 -0.74 15.12 -2.22
C ALA A 118 0.24 13.94 -2.24
N ALA A 119 -0.21 12.77 -2.69
CA ALA A 119 0.65 11.59 -2.85
C ALA A 119 1.73 11.80 -3.90
N ALA A 120 1.41 12.45 -5.02
CA ALA A 120 2.40 12.79 -6.04
C ALA A 120 3.50 13.71 -5.47
N GLU A 121 3.13 14.69 -4.65
CA GLU A 121 4.08 15.61 -4.01
C GLU A 121 4.87 14.97 -2.85
N LEU A 122 4.28 14.02 -2.13
CA LEU A 122 4.91 13.33 -1.01
C LEU A 122 5.82 12.16 -1.42
N ARG A 123 5.63 11.62 -2.63
CA ARG A 123 6.39 10.47 -3.15
C ARG A 123 7.91 10.72 -3.20
N PRO A 124 8.43 11.87 -3.66
CA PRO A 124 9.87 12.16 -3.64
C PRO A 124 10.47 12.16 -2.22
N HIS A 125 9.65 12.38 -1.19
CA HIS A 125 10.07 12.35 0.21
C HIS A 125 9.93 10.98 0.86
N GLY A 126 9.60 9.93 0.08
CA GLY A 126 9.41 8.57 0.57
C GLY A 126 8.18 8.41 1.47
N VAL A 127 7.22 9.33 1.38
CA VAL A 127 5.96 9.27 2.14
C VAL A 127 4.86 8.77 1.21
N ARG A 128 4.22 7.66 1.60
CA ARG A 128 3.12 7.05 0.85
C ARG A 128 1.77 7.53 1.41
N VAL A 129 0.71 7.44 0.62
CA VAL A 129 -0.64 7.84 1.05
C VAL A 129 -1.58 6.64 0.96
N ALA A 130 -2.40 6.44 1.99
CA ALA A 130 -3.37 5.36 2.03
C ALA A 130 -4.74 5.84 2.50
N GLU A 131 -5.80 5.28 1.92
CA GLU A 131 -7.19 5.41 2.38
C GLU A 131 -7.54 4.15 3.19
N VAL A 132 -7.92 4.30 4.46
CA VAL A 132 -8.16 3.18 5.39
C VAL A 132 -9.50 3.35 6.12
N HIS A 133 -10.25 2.26 6.27
CA HIS A 133 -11.51 2.24 7.02
C HIS A 133 -11.30 2.20 8.54
N CYS A 134 -11.05 3.35 9.17
CA CYS A 134 -10.65 3.39 10.59
C CYS A 134 -11.79 3.13 11.60
N TRP A 135 -13.05 3.32 11.21
CA TRP A 135 -14.24 3.08 12.06
C TRP A 135 -14.89 1.71 11.85
N THR A 136 -14.31 0.84 11.02
CA THR A 136 -14.81 -0.52 10.86
C THR A 136 -14.20 -1.41 11.95
N HIS A 137 -15.02 -2.25 12.58
CA HIS A 137 -14.53 -3.19 13.59
C HIS A 137 -13.61 -4.22 12.94
N LEU A 138 -12.39 -4.31 13.45
CA LEU A 138 -11.42 -5.31 13.03
C LEU A 138 -11.35 -6.40 14.11
N PRO A 139 -11.35 -7.69 13.71
CA PRO A 139 -11.16 -8.77 14.67
C PRO A 139 -9.71 -8.74 15.18
N THR A 140 -9.53 -8.25 16.41
CA THR A 140 -8.25 -8.26 17.12
C THR A 140 -8.23 -9.38 18.17
N ARG A 141 -7.04 -9.71 18.70
CA ARG A 141 -6.89 -10.71 19.77
C ARG A 141 -7.68 -10.36 21.04
N LYS A 142 -7.94 -9.07 21.29
CA LYS A 142 -8.71 -8.58 22.45
C LYS A 142 -10.21 -8.41 22.15
N GLY A 143 -10.67 -8.86 20.98
CA GLY A 143 -12.03 -8.65 20.50
C GLY A 143 -12.13 -7.66 19.35
N PRO A 144 -13.36 -7.36 18.87
CA PRO A 144 -13.58 -6.44 17.76
C PRO A 144 -13.31 -4.99 18.18
N GLN A 145 -12.21 -4.40 17.67
CA GLN A 145 -11.83 -3.02 17.98
C GLN A 145 -11.65 -2.21 16.69
N THR A 146 -11.99 -0.93 16.71
CA THR A 146 -11.77 0.00 15.59
C THR A 146 -10.38 0.64 15.69
N LEU A 147 -9.77 0.99 14.55
CA LEU A 147 -8.50 1.72 14.53
C LEU A 147 -8.66 3.11 15.15
N ALA A 148 -9.81 3.74 14.93
CA ALA A 148 -10.15 5.03 15.53
C ALA A 148 -10.08 5.00 17.05
N SER A 149 -10.73 4.01 17.69
CA SER A 149 -10.66 3.80 19.14
C SER A 149 -9.23 3.55 19.61
N ARG A 150 -8.47 2.72 18.90
CA ARG A 150 -7.09 2.38 19.27
C ARG A 150 -6.14 3.58 19.26
N PHE A 151 -6.30 4.48 18.30
CA PHE A 151 -5.46 5.67 18.17
C PHE A 151 -6.03 6.92 18.85
N GLY A 152 -7.20 6.82 19.48
CA GLY A 152 -7.87 7.95 20.13
C GLY A 152 -8.34 9.01 19.13
N LEU A 153 -8.72 8.59 17.92
CA LEU A 153 -9.37 9.49 16.97
C LEU A 153 -10.77 9.83 17.48
N ARG A 154 -11.17 11.09 17.29
CA ARG A 154 -12.53 11.54 17.62
C ARG A 154 -13.55 10.77 16.78
N ASP A 155 -14.78 10.66 17.28
CA ASP A 155 -15.89 9.97 16.59
C ASP A 155 -16.39 10.66 15.30
N ARG A 156 -15.71 11.70 14.83
CA ARG A 156 -16.09 12.46 13.63
C ARG A 156 -15.11 12.20 12.47
N PRO A 157 -15.46 11.32 11.50
CA PRO A 157 -14.76 11.24 10.23
C PRO A 157 -15.02 12.48 9.36
N PRO A 158 -14.13 12.80 8.39
CA PRO A 158 -12.84 12.16 8.11
C PRO A 158 -11.71 12.66 9.01
N ALA A 159 -10.69 11.83 9.21
CA ALA A 159 -9.48 12.21 9.94
C ALA A 159 -8.23 11.81 9.15
N ALA A 160 -7.21 12.66 9.14
CA ALA A 160 -5.93 12.34 8.54
C ALA A 160 -4.90 12.09 9.65
N ILE A 161 -4.00 11.13 9.44
CA ILE A 161 -3.00 10.73 10.41
C ILE A 161 -1.68 10.52 9.69
N PHE A 162 -0.59 10.95 10.31
CA PHE A 162 0.75 10.60 9.88
C PHE A 162 1.28 9.42 10.70
N SER A 163 1.56 8.31 10.02
CA SER A 163 2.21 7.13 10.58
C SER A 163 3.64 7.04 10.06
N ARG A 164 4.54 6.56 10.92
CA ARG A 164 5.96 6.39 10.59
C ARG A 164 6.40 4.93 10.66
N GLY A 165 5.43 4.03 10.76
CA GLY A 165 5.63 2.61 11.00
C GLY A 165 6.12 2.24 12.41
N LYS A 166 6.77 3.15 13.15
CA LYS A 166 7.14 2.92 14.55
C LYS A 166 6.72 4.12 15.40
N GLY A 167 5.96 3.84 16.46
CA GLY A 167 5.49 4.84 17.44
C GLY A 167 3.99 5.14 17.34
N LYS A 168 3.54 6.11 18.12
CA LYS A 168 2.15 6.58 18.09
C LYS A 168 1.93 7.42 16.83
N PRO A 169 0.93 7.10 15.99
CA PRO A 169 0.57 7.94 14.85
C PRO A 169 0.15 9.35 15.32
N GLN A 170 0.50 10.37 14.55
CA GLN A 170 0.19 11.76 14.88
C GLN A 170 -1.00 12.23 14.05
N PRO A 171 -2.09 12.72 14.67
CA PRO A 171 -3.21 13.27 13.92
C PRO A 171 -2.77 14.52 13.16
N LEU A 172 -3.19 14.63 11.91
CA LEU A 172 -3.05 15.84 11.08
C LEU A 172 -4.31 16.70 11.27
N SER A 173 -4.16 18.01 11.14
CA SER A 173 -5.28 18.94 11.37
C SER A 173 -6.34 18.78 10.28
N ALA A 174 -7.58 18.48 10.69
CA ALA A 174 -8.70 18.31 9.78
C ALA A 174 -9.16 19.61 9.11
N LEU A 175 -8.75 20.77 9.65
CA LEU A 175 -9.12 22.08 9.08
C LEU A 175 -8.38 22.37 7.77
N GLU A 176 -7.25 21.70 7.53
CA GLU A 176 -6.38 21.94 6.37
C GLU A 176 -6.30 20.73 5.44
N LEU A 177 -7.44 20.11 5.13
CA LEU A 177 -7.51 19.00 4.16
C LEU A 177 -7.15 19.39 2.71
N SER A 178 -6.71 20.63 2.46
CA SER A 178 -6.10 21.03 1.19
C SER A 178 -4.84 20.21 0.88
N VAL A 179 -4.49 20.11 -0.40
CA VAL A 179 -3.25 19.43 -0.85
C VAL A 179 -2.03 20.02 -0.14
N ASP A 180 -1.85 21.34 -0.21
CA ASP A 180 -0.69 22.03 0.36
C ASP A 180 -0.62 21.92 1.89
N GLY A 181 -1.77 21.99 2.58
CA GLY A 181 -1.85 21.83 4.03
C GLY A 181 -1.40 20.44 4.47
N LEU A 182 -1.92 19.39 3.82
CA LEU A 182 -1.57 18.01 4.11
C LEU A 182 -0.09 17.73 3.87
N VAL A 183 0.44 18.16 2.72
CA VAL A 183 1.86 17.98 2.34
C VAL A 183 2.76 18.71 3.34
N ARG A 184 2.48 19.98 3.64
CA ARG A 184 3.26 20.79 4.57
C ARG A 184 3.31 20.19 5.97
N GLN A 185 2.16 19.75 6.51
CA GLN A 185 2.11 19.12 7.83
C GLN A 185 2.88 17.79 7.84
N ALA A 186 2.69 16.93 6.84
CA ALA A 186 3.40 15.65 6.75
C ALA A 186 4.93 15.85 6.67
N LEU A 187 5.39 16.81 5.86
CA LEU A 187 6.82 17.13 5.76
C LEU A 187 7.38 17.76 7.02
N ALA A 188 6.60 18.59 7.73
CA ALA A 188 7.00 19.12 9.04
C ALA A 188 7.24 17.99 10.05
N LEU A 189 6.33 17.02 10.14
CA LEU A 189 6.48 15.84 11.01
C LEU A 189 7.64 14.93 10.58
N LEU A 190 7.91 14.82 9.28
CA LEU A 190 9.06 14.09 8.77
C LEU A 190 10.37 14.72 9.25
N ARG A 191 10.51 16.05 9.08
CA ARG A 191 11.69 16.84 9.48
C ARG A 191 11.94 16.83 10.99
N GLN A 192 10.89 16.92 11.81
CA GLN A 192 11.02 16.91 13.28
C GLN A 192 11.79 15.69 13.81
N ARG A 193 11.76 14.54 13.13
CA ARG A 193 12.54 13.36 13.53
C ARG A 193 13.91 13.26 12.90
N ALA A 194 14.13 13.85 11.74
CA ALA A 194 15.50 14.02 11.28
C ALA A 194 16.28 14.80 12.36
N ALA A 195 15.69 15.91 12.81
CA ALA A 195 16.21 16.68 13.94
C ALA A 195 16.33 15.86 15.24
N SER A 196 15.30 15.08 15.60
CA SER A 196 15.32 14.29 16.84
C SER A 196 16.30 13.10 16.82
N ARG A 197 16.77 12.66 15.65
CA ARG A 197 17.76 11.58 15.52
C ARG A 197 19.18 12.12 15.67
N ASP A 198 19.43 13.31 15.15
CA ASP A 198 20.74 13.96 15.23
C ASP A 198 21.00 14.53 16.63
N SER A 199 19.93 14.89 17.36
CA SER A 199 20.00 14.99 18.81
C SER A 199 20.07 13.57 19.40
N GLY A 200 21.25 12.93 19.29
CA GLY A 200 21.58 11.68 19.96
C GLY A 200 21.09 11.69 21.42
N PRO A 201 20.87 10.51 22.03
CA PRO A 201 20.18 10.39 23.32
C PRO A 201 20.71 11.47 24.26
N ALA A 202 19.85 12.45 24.56
CA ALA A 202 20.25 13.61 25.33
C ALA A 202 20.99 13.08 26.55
N PRO A 203 22.25 13.52 26.79
CA PRO A 203 23.11 12.93 27.80
C PRO A 203 22.28 12.85 29.08
N THR A 204 21.97 11.62 29.49
CA THR A 204 21.10 11.36 30.62
C THR A 204 21.67 12.20 31.76
N PRO A 205 20.94 13.21 32.27
CA PRO A 205 21.50 14.10 33.27
C PRO A 205 22.04 13.22 34.39
N PRO A 206 23.29 13.42 34.85
CA PRO A 206 23.95 12.54 35.80
C PRO A 206 22.99 12.33 36.95
N GLY A 207 22.64 11.05 37.15
CA GLY A 207 21.50 10.65 37.96
C GLY A 207 21.50 11.40 39.28
N ARG A 208 20.49 12.24 39.50
CA ARG A 208 20.19 12.71 40.85
C ARG A 208 20.12 11.47 41.72
N PRO A 209 20.92 11.37 42.80
CA PRO A 209 20.91 10.21 43.67
C PRO A 209 19.47 9.95 44.06
N ARG A 210 18.99 8.73 43.79
CA ARG A 210 17.65 8.29 44.16
C ARG A 210 17.53 8.47 45.67
N GLY A 211 16.93 9.59 46.06
CA GLY A 211 16.49 9.82 47.42
C GLY A 211 15.63 8.63 47.81
N ARG A 212 16.11 7.92 48.83
CA ARG A 212 15.48 6.79 49.52
C ARG A 212 13.99 7.10 49.67
N ARG A 213 13.15 6.52 48.81
CA ARG A 213 11.70 6.61 48.96
C ARG A 213 11.34 5.80 50.19
N GLU A 214 11.01 6.50 51.26
CA GLU A 214 10.35 5.91 52.40
C GLU A 214 9.09 5.18 51.94
N HIS A 215 8.98 3.94 52.40
CA HIS A 215 7.91 3.02 52.06
C HIS A 215 6.68 3.39 52.91
N VAL A 216 5.89 4.36 52.46
CA VAL A 216 4.67 4.76 53.16
C VAL A 216 3.57 3.73 52.86
N GLY A 217 3.31 2.89 53.86
CA GLY A 217 2.09 2.13 54.18
C GLY A 217 1.16 1.74 53.03
N ARG A 218 1.13 0.43 52.72
CA ARG A 218 -0.01 -0.24 52.08
C ARG A 218 -1.29 0.06 52.86
N ARG A 219 -2.28 0.67 52.21
CA ARG A 219 -3.66 0.70 52.70
C ARG A 219 -4.30 -0.67 52.42
N PRO A 220 -4.85 -1.38 53.42
CA PRO A 220 -5.54 -2.65 53.17
C PRO A 220 -6.77 -2.43 52.29
N VAL A 221 -6.93 -3.35 51.33
CA VAL A 221 -8.07 -3.40 50.41
C VAL A 221 -9.27 -3.87 51.23
N ALA A 222 -10.31 -3.02 51.31
CA ALA A 222 -11.60 -3.45 51.79
C ALA A 222 -12.19 -4.42 50.76
N GLU A 223 -12.43 -5.64 51.22
CA GLU A 223 -13.26 -6.64 50.57
C GLU A 223 -14.69 -6.07 50.52
N GLU A 224 -15.14 -5.63 49.34
CA GLU A 224 -16.54 -5.26 49.13
C GLU A 224 -17.14 -6.23 48.10
N GLU A 225 -17.76 -7.24 48.70
CA GLU A 225 -18.97 -7.97 48.33
C GLU A 225 -19.29 -8.26 46.86
N ALA A 226 -19.38 -9.56 46.62
CA ALA A 226 -20.07 -10.22 45.53
C ALA A 226 -21.52 -9.70 45.34
N GLY A 227 -21.74 -8.92 44.28
CA GLY A 227 -23.06 -8.63 43.72
C GLY A 227 -23.31 -9.45 42.45
N ALA A 228 -24.38 -10.25 42.48
CA ALA A 228 -24.77 -11.26 41.50
C ALA A 228 -24.98 -10.76 40.05
N PRO A 229 -24.88 -11.65 39.04
CA PRO A 229 -25.24 -11.34 37.67
C PRO A 229 -26.77 -11.39 37.47
N GLU A 230 -27.40 -10.27 37.14
CA GLU A 230 -28.75 -10.26 36.58
C GLU A 230 -28.72 -10.70 35.10
N GLU A 231 -29.33 -11.86 34.86
CA GLU A 231 -29.56 -12.47 33.56
C GLU A 231 -30.78 -11.80 32.89
N GLY A 232 -30.53 -10.85 31.99
CA GLY A 232 -31.56 -10.17 31.21
C GLY A 232 -31.92 -10.92 29.91
N PRO A 233 -33.22 -11.07 29.56
CA PRO A 233 -33.68 -11.92 28.47
C PRO A 233 -33.35 -11.37 27.08
N ARG A 234 -32.77 -12.26 26.27
CA ARG A 234 -32.38 -12.10 24.86
C ARG A 234 -33.63 -12.00 23.98
N ARG A 235 -33.96 -10.78 23.50
CA ARG A 235 -34.99 -10.59 22.46
C ARG A 235 -34.41 -10.86 21.06
N GLU A 236 -34.91 -11.91 20.41
CA GLU A 236 -34.77 -12.15 18.97
C GLU A 236 -35.54 -11.08 18.16
N PRO A 237 -34.94 -10.49 17.11
CA PRO A 237 -35.70 -9.79 16.09
C PRO A 237 -36.20 -10.77 15.01
N LYS A 238 -37.53 -10.75 14.85
CA LYS A 238 -38.31 -11.39 13.78
C LYS A 238 -37.84 -10.88 12.41
N ALA A 239 -37.67 -11.80 11.47
CA ALA A 239 -37.37 -11.51 10.07
C ALA A 239 -38.65 -11.13 9.30
N GLU A 240 -38.55 -10.11 8.46
CA GLU A 240 -39.37 -9.88 7.26
C GLU A 240 -38.43 -9.61 6.08
#